data_AF-A0A8F1WIV1-F1
#
_entry.id   AF-A0A8F1WIV1-F1
#
_cell.length_a   1.000
_cell.length_b   1.000
_cell.length_c   1.000
_cell.angle_alpha   90.00
_cell.angle_beta   90.00
_cell.angle_gamma   90.00
#
_symmetry.space_group_name_H-M   'P 1'
#
loop_
_entity.id
_entity.type
_entity.pdbx_description
1 polymer ?
#
loop_
_entity_poly.entity_id
_entity_poly.type
_entity_poly.pdbx_seq_one_letter_code
_entity_poly.pdbx_strand_id
1 'polypeptide(L)'
;MDYKTFLKKSVTIPQLCEQIKELMEKYDIFLGKNAILVIITCLDDQCSTVIEYIKREMRKFHPTKYDDNDDSNDLIHLEKFYGMRLFGGIFIPKVKTYESLLPAAHHIPERKDGKLLILNFSHIGYDADTGSFGVMVRYGHEKSSPACGAIKFCYDKVAAGADPPGDADLKSLFKHVKKVVKKYKITAEDNGYDVLEVTLRAFYDQIPWVTEQLVHLAQEDKISVLYMGGIEVDYSKNCEELGSDRMVILNRLYIDKTGKVETMDKMLTVLIVDDEPIVGKRLKPALEKMGCEVEIFENPRLALVRIMEKEFDVVVTDIRMDEVDGLEVLETVRAKSERTKVVLITGYAMMELARQAMEKGAFDFIAKPFKPDDLRNVIMKAAESLGFTDLK
;
A
#
# COMPACT_ATOMS: atom_id res chain seq x y z
N MET A 1 -1.66 9.60 -8.10
CA MET A 1 -2.00 8.48 -9.03
C MET A 1 -3.17 8.95 -9.88
N ASP A 2 -3.19 8.77 -11.20
CA ASP A 2 -4.34 9.19 -12.01
C ASP A 2 -5.62 8.43 -11.59
N TYR A 3 -6.76 9.11 -11.47
CA TYR A 3 -8.01 8.55 -10.94
C TYR A 3 -8.54 7.38 -11.77
N LYS A 4 -8.39 7.43 -13.10
CA LYS A 4 -8.76 6.31 -13.96
C LYS A 4 -7.93 5.08 -13.62
N THR A 5 -6.67 5.29 -13.25
CA THR A 5 -5.78 4.22 -12.81
C THR A 5 -6.18 3.70 -11.43
N PHE A 6 -6.61 4.56 -10.51
CA PHE A 6 -7.14 4.16 -9.19
C PHE A 6 -8.37 3.27 -9.32
N LEU A 7 -9.41 3.71 -10.02
CA LEU A 7 -10.63 2.91 -10.19
C LEU A 7 -10.37 1.63 -11.00
N LYS A 8 -9.49 1.65 -12.01
CA LYS A 8 -9.11 0.44 -12.76
C LYS A 8 -8.35 -0.59 -11.92
N LYS A 9 -7.68 -0.17 -10.84
CA LYS A 9 -7.00 -1.08 -9.90
C LYS A 9 -7.97 -1.66 -8.85
N SER A 10 -9.19 -1.15 -8.77
CA SER A 10 -10.15 -1.63 -7.79
C SER A 10 -10.72 -3.00 -8.17
N VAL A 11 -10.88 -3.85 -7.16
CA VAL A 11 -11.51 -5.16 -7.26
C VAL A 11 -12.91 -5.11 -6.65
N THR A 12 -13.78 -6.05 -7.06
CA THR A 12 -15.08 -6.23 -6.43
C THR A 12 -14.91 -6.89 -5.05
N ILE A 13 -15.91 -6.78 -4.17
CA ILE A 13 -15.88 -7.45 -2.86
C ILE A 13 -15.73 -8.99 -3.00
N PRO A 14 -16.41 -9.68 -3.94
CA PRO A 14 -16.14 -11.10 -4.19
C PRO A 14 -14.68 -11.40 -4.57
N GLN A 15 -14.08 -10.58 -5.45
CA GLN A 15 -12.67 -10.73 -5.84
C GLN A 15 -11.73 -10.51 -4.66
N LEU A 16 -12.03 -9.55 -3.78
CA LEU A 16 -11.31 -9.37 -2.52
C LEU A 16 -11.39 -10.62 -1.65
N CYS A 17 -12.58 -11.21 -1.49
CA CYS A 17 -12.76 -12.42 -0.68
C CYS A 17 -11.94 -13.59 -1.20
N GLU A 18 -11.85 -13.77 -2.53
CA GLU A 18 -10.99 -14.82 -3.12
C GLU A 18 -9.51 -14.56 -2.83
N GLN A 19 -9.03 -13.31 -2.95
CA GLN A 19 -7.65 -12.96 -2.60
C GLN A 19 -7.33 -13.20 -1.12
N ILE A 20 -8.26 -12.88 -0.22
CA ILE A 20 -8.09 -13.15 1.21
C ILE A 20 -7.96 -14.67 1.44
N LYS A 21 -8.80 -15.46 0.78
CA LYS A 21 -8.78 -16.92 0.88
C LYS A 21 -7.47 -17.52 0.33
N GLU A 22 -6.99 -17.08 -0.83
CA GLU A 22 -5.68 -17.51 -1.38
C GLU A 22 -4.54 -17.27 -0.39
N LEU A 23 -4.54 -16.11 0.28
CA LEU A 23 -3.56 -15.81 1.32
C LEU A 23 -3.77 -16.65 2.58
N MET A 24 -5.02 -16.90 2.97
CA MET A 24 -5.31 -17.77 4.11
C MET A 24 -4.79 -19.20 3.87
N GLU A 25 -4.98 -19.73 2.66
CA GLU A 25 -4.43 -21.03 2.24
C GLU A 25 -2.90 -21.01 2.21
N LYS A 26 -2.28 -19.97 1.64
CA LYS A 26 -0.81 -19.82 1.58
C LYS A 26 -0.15 -19.83 2.96
N TYR A 27 -0.81 -19.26 3.97
CA TYR A 27 -0.25 -19.06 5.32
C TYR A 27 -0.89 -19.95 6.39
N ASP A 28 -1.62 -21.00 6.01
CA ASP A 28 -2.28 -21.93 6.94
C ASP A 28 -3.12 -21.19 7.99
N ILE A 29 -3.96 -20.24 7.56
CA ILE A 29 -4.85 -19.44 8.40
C ILE A 29 -6.24 -20.09 8.43
N PHE A 30 -6.63 -20.56 9.60
CA PHE A 30 -7.93 -21.19 9.85
C PHE A 30 -8.67 -20.38 10.92
N LEU A 31 -9.65 -19.58 10.48
CA LEU A 31 -10.44 -18.72 11.35
C LEU A 31 -11.20 -19.56 12.40
N GLY A 32 -11.18 -19.10 13.65
CA GLY A 32 -11.81 -19.82 14.77
C GLY A 32 -11.01 -21.02 15.27
N LYS A 33 -9.86 -21.33 14.67
CA LYS A 33 -8.92 -22.37 15.12
C LYS A 33 -7.58 -21.78 15.53
N ASN A 34 -6.72 -21.47 14.56
CA ASN A 34 -5.42 -20.85 14.79
C ASN A 34 -5.41 -19.36 14.44
N ALA A 35 -6.53 -18.80 13.99
CA ALA A 35 -6.61 -17.40 13.58
C ALA A 35 -7.87 -16.67 14.05
N ILE A 36 -7.71 -15.36 14.26
CA ILE A 36 -8.79 -14.39 14.51
C ILE A 36 -8.75 -13.32 13.41
N LEU A 37 -9.92 -12.97 12.87
CA LEU A 37 -10.07 -11.88 11.90
C LEU A 37 -10.37 -10.56 12.62
N VAL A 38 -9.54 -9.55 12.37
CA VAL A 38 -9.72 -8.18 12.83
C VAL A 38 -10.07 -7.32 11.61
N ILE A 39 -11.17 -6.57 11.69
CA ILE A 39 -11.59 -5.66 10.63
C ILE A 39 -11.59 -4.23 11.17
N ILE A 40 -10.92 -3.34 10.45
CA ILE A 40 -10.67 -1.96 10.86
C ILE A 40 -11.09 -1.05 9.73
N THR A 41 -12.21 -0.37 9.91
CA THR A 41 -12.81 0.52 8.91
C THR A 41 -13.15 1.88 9.52
N CYS A 42 -13.62 2.79 8.68
CA CYS A 42 -14.24 4.02 9.15
C CYS A 42 -15.52 3.75 9.94
N LEU A 43 -15.90 4.71 10.79
CA LEU A 43 -17.15 4.77 11.55
C LEU A 43 -18.41 5.03 10.69
N ASP A 44 -18.24 5.17 9.37
CA ASP A 44 -19.35 5.41 8.47
C ASP A 44 -20.17 4.13 8.28
N ASP A 45 -21.50 4.21 8.44
CA ASP A 45 -22.41 3.06 8.34
C ASP A 45 -22.31 2.34 6.98
N GLN A 46 -21.78 3.01 5.96
CA GLN A 46 -21.65 2.47 4.60
C GLN A 46 -20.63 1.34 4.54
N CYS A 47 -19.54 1.44 5.32
CA CYS A 47 -18.53 0.40 5.46
C CYS A 47 -19.09 -0.91 6.05
N SER A 48 -20.25 -0.88 6.71
CA SER A 48 -20.84 -2.08 7.32
C SER A 48 -21.20 -3.16 6.28
N THR A 49 -21.56 -2.76 5.06
CA THR A 49 -21.96 -3.70 4.01
C THR A 49 -20.79 -4.59 3.57
N VAL A 50 -19.61 -3.98 3.38
CA VAL A 50 -18.37 -4.71 3.05
C VAL A 50 -17.98 -5.66 4.17
N ILE A 51 -18.06 -5.20 5.43
CA ILE A 51 -17.75 -6.02 6.61
C ILE A 51 -18.63 -7.27 6.66
N GLU A 52 -19.94 -7.10 6.55
CA GLU A 52 -20.88 -8.22 6.63
C GLU A 52 -20.74 -9.18 5.45
N TYR A 53 -20.43 -8.67 4.25
CA TYR A 53 -20.10 -9.52 3.10
C TYR A 53 -18.85 -10.36 3.36
N ILE A 54 -17.75 -9.73 3.80
CA ILE A 54 -16.50 -10.43 4.12
C ILE A 54 -16.75 -11.49 5.19
N LYS A 55 -17.42 -11.14 6.30
CA LYS A 55 -17.76 -12.11 7.35
C LYS A 55 -18.55 -13.30 6.80
N ARG A 56 -19.57 -13.05 5.97
CA ARG A 56 -20.39 -14.10 5.37
C ARG A 56 -19.59 -15.01 4.45
N GLU A 57 -18.71 -14.45 3.62
CA GLU A 57 -17.88 -15.26 2.72
C GLU A 57 -16.80 -16.03 3.48
N MET A 58 -16.15 -15.41 4.46
CA MET A 58 -15.13 -16.08 5.30
C MET A 58 -15.71 -17.28 6.08
N ARG A 59 -16.99 -17.21 6.49
CA ARG A 59 -17.71 -18.34 7.09
C ARG A 59 -17.91 -19.52 6.14
N LYS A 60 -17.76 -19.37 4.82
CA LYS A 60 -17.87 -20.51 3.89
C LYS A 60 -16.58 -21.31 3.81
N PHE A 61 -15.46 -20.72 4.23
CA PHE A 61 -14.13 -21.32 4.15
C PHE A 61 -13.76 -21.96 5.49
N HIS A 62 -14.30 -23.16 5.71
CA HIS A 62 -13.92 -23.99 6.85
C HIS A 62 -12.95 -25.09 6.42
N PRO A 63 -11.92 -25.40 7.23
CA PRO A 63 -11.30 -26.72 7.14
C PRO A 63 -12.40 -27.75 7.45
N THR A 64 -12.67 -28.64 6.51
CA THR A 64 -13.47 -29.83 6.74
C THR A 64 -12.88 -30.59 7.95
N LYS A 65 -13.74 -30.93 8.92
CA LYS A 65 -13.48 -31.62 10.21
C LYS A 65 -13.15 -30.73 11.42
N TYR A 66 -14.17 -30.15 12.02
CA TYR A 66 -14.34 -30.24 13.46
C TYR A 66 -15.47 -31.25 13.71
N ASP A 67 -15.31 -32.09 14.73
CA ASP A 67 -16.10 -33.29 15.01
C ASP A 67 -17.62 -33.06 14.91
N ASP A 68 -18.33 -33.84 14.08
CA ASP A 68 -19.78 -33.75 13.84
C ASP A 68 -20.64 -34.06 15.11
N ASN A 69 -20.02 -34.19 16.29
CA ASN A 69 -20.67 -34.60 17.55
C ASN A 69 -20.71 -33.52 18.65
N ASP A 70 -20.24 -32.29 18.41
CA ASP A 70 -20.33 -31.18 19.39
C ASP A 70 -21.17 -30.01 18.86
N ASP A 71 -22.49 -30.18 18.89
CA ASP A 71 -23.49 -29.18 18.48
C ASP A 71 -23.55 -27.91 19.35
N SER A 72 -22.69 -27.78 20.37
CA SER A 72 -22.86 -26.75 21.42
C SER A 72 -21.90 -25.56 21.35
N ASN A 73 -20.87 -25.57 20.50
CA ASN A 73 -19.80 -24.55 20.53
C ASN A 73 -19.34 -23.97 19.17
N ASP A 74 -19.66 -24.57 18.03
CA ASP A 74 -18.95 -24.25 16.78
C ASP A 74 -19.24 -22.86 16.20
N LEU A 75 -20.47 -22.34 16.34
CA LEU A 75 -20.79 -20.98 15.87
C LEU A 75 -20.12 -19.88 16.70
N ILE A 76 -19.88 -20.10 17.99
CA ILE A 76 -19.32 -19.10 18.92
C ILE A 76 -17.81 -18.92 18.70
N HIS A 77 -17.12 -19.95 18.22
CA HIS A 77 -15.69 -19.88 17.88
C HIS A 77 -15.43 -19.20 16.52
N LEU A 78 -16.34 -19.35 15.56
CA LEU A 78 -16.25 -18.77 14.22
C LEU A 78 -16.58 -17.27 14.17
N GLU A 79 -17.36 -16.77 15.13
CA GLU A 79 -17.81 -15.38 15.18
C GLU A 79 -16.90 -14.42 15.97
N LYS A 80 -15.66 -14.80 16.28
CA LYS A 80 -14.71 -13.89 16.93
C LYS A 80 -14.07 -12.94 15.91
N PHE A 81 -14.86 -11.98 15.46
CA PHE A 81 -14.38 -10.81 14.73
C PHE A 81 -14.11 -9.67 15.71
N TYR A 82 -12.93 -9.06 15.63
CA TYR A 82 -12.62 -7.88 16.43
C TYR A 82 -12.80 -6.62 15.57
N GLY A 83 -13.75 -5.77 15.96
CA GLY A 83 -14.02 -4.50 15.29
C GLY A 83 -13.33 -3.35 16.00
N MET A 84 -12.45 -2.64 15.30
CA MET A 84 -11.87 -1.39 15.79
C MET A 84 -12.42 -0.21 15.00
N ARG A 85 -12.82 0.83 15.73
CA ARG A 85 -13.41 2.04 15.17
C ARG A 85 -12.36 3.15 15.15
N LEU A 86 -12.01 3.62 13.95
CA LEU A 86 -11.08 4.73 13.75
C LEU A 86 -11.68 5.74 12.78
N PHE A 87 -11.53 7.03 13.06
CA PHE A 87 -11.94 8.05 12.10
C PHE A 87 -11.14 7.91 10.80
N GLY A 88 -11.86 7.79 9.69
CA GLY A 88 -11.27 7.57 8.37
C GLY A 88 -10.62 6.20 8.17
N GLY A 89 -10.75 5.24 9.11
CA GLY A 89 -10.08 3.95 9.00
C GLY A 89 -8.54 4.04 9.01
N ILE A 90 -7.98 5.12 9.59
CA ILE A 90 -6.54 5.38 9.65
C ILE A 90 -6.02 5.18 11.08
N PHE A 91 -4.99 4.35 11.21
CA PHE A 91 -4.11 4.25 12.37
C PHE A 91 -3.28 5.53 12.53
N ILE A 92 -3.50 6.24 13.64
CA ILE A 92 -2.78 7.47 13.94
C ILE A 92 -1.91 7.27 15.18
N PRO A 93 -0.60 7.55 15.11
CA PRO A 93 0.29 7.48 16.26
C PRO A 93 -0.22 8.41 17.38
N LYS A 94 -0.49 7.83 18.56
CA LYS A 94 -1.05 8.39 19.83
C LYS A 94 -2.40 7.83 20.25
N VAL A 95 -3.12 7.17 19.35
CA VAL A 95 -4.18 6.24 19.76
C VAL A 95 -3.46 4.94 20.15
N LYS A 96 -3.77 4.31 21.29
CA LYS A 96 -3.16 3.05 21.74
C LYS A 96 -3.54 1.88 20.81
N THR A 97 -3.05 1.88 19.58
CA THR A 97 -3.67 1.12 18.47
C THR A 97 -3.16 -0.30 18.33
N TYR A 98 -1.99 -0.66 18.87
CA TYR A 98 -1.55 -2.07 18.94
C TYR A 98 -1.96 -2.72 20.25
N GLU A 99 -1.95 -1.97 21.37
CA GLU A 99 -2.50 -2.44 22.64
C GLU A 99 -3.97 -2.84 22.49
N SER A 100 -4.72 -2.14 21.63
CA SER A 100 -6.10 -2.51 21.29
C SER A 100 -6.21 -3.79 20.43
N LEU A 101 -5.13 -4.26 19.83
CA LEU A 101 -5.09 -5.55 19.11
C LEU A 101 -4.68 -6.72 20.02
N LEU A 102 -4.05 -6.46 21.17
CA LEU A 102 -3.70 -7.51 22.15
C LEU A 102 -4.91 -8.35 22.57
N PRO A 103 -6.10 -7.77 22.86
CA PRO A 103 -7.28 -8.59 23.11
C PRO A 103 -7.56 -9.57 21.97
N ALA A 104 -7.50 -9.15 20.71
CA ALA A 104 -7.73 -10.05 19.57
C ALA A 104 -6.69 -11.19 19.53
N ALA A 105 -5.41 -10.87 19.75
CA ALA A 105 -4.33 -11.86 19.82
C ALA A 105 -4.56 -12.89 20.95
N HIS A 106 -5.04 -12.44 22.11
CA HIS A 106 -5.27 -13.31 23.26
C HIS A 106 -6.50 -14.22 23.11
N HIS A 107 -7.42 -13.89 22.19
CA HIS A 107 -8.60 -14.71 21.89
C HIS A 107 -8.34 -15.79 20.84
N ILE A 108 -7.12 -15.90 20.28
CA ILE A 108 -6.74 -16.96 19.35
C ILE A 108 -6.85 -18.32 20.07
N PRO A 109 -7.65 -19.28 19.58
CA PRO A 109 -7.87 -20.55 20.27
C PRO A 109 -6.61 -21.42 20.36
N GLU A 110 -5.94 -21.68 19.24
CA GLU A 110 -4.69 -22.47 19.19
C GLU A 110 -3.44 -21.56 19.14
N ARG A 111 -2.83 -21.31 20.30
CA ARG A 111 -1.71 -20.35 20.40
C ARG A 111 -0.37 -20.81 19.83
N LYS A 112 -0.13 -22.12 19.67
CA LYS A 112 1.20 -22.65 19.25
C LYS A 112 1.63 -22.12 17.86
N ASP A 113 0.65 -21.88 16.99
CA ASP A 113 0.81 -21.30 15.66
C ASP A 113 -0.28 -20.24 15.41
N GLY A 114 -0.51 -19.41 16.44
CA GLY A 114 -1.57 -18.42 16.43
C GLY A 114 -1.30 -17.32 15.39
N LYS A 115 -2.37 -16.87 14.72
CA LYS A 115 -2.31 -15.86 13.67
C LYS A 115 -3.38 -14.79 13.87
N LEU A 116 -3.06 -13.56 13.51
CA LEU A 116 -4.06 -12.51 13.26
C LEU A 116 -4.18 -12.26 11.77
N LEU A 117 -5.40 -12.29 11.27
CA LEU A 117 -5.74 -11.74 9.97
C LEU A 117 -6.30 -10.34 10.20
N ILE A 118 -5.65 -9.30 9.68
CA ILE A 118 -6.05 -7.91 9.86
C ILE A 118 -6.41 -7.32 8.51
N LEU A 119 -7.65 -6.87 8.38
CA LEU A 119 -8.14 -6.12 7.23
C LEU A 119 -8.33 -4.66 7.64
N ASN A 120 -7.55 -3.75 7.09
CA ASN A 120 -7.64 -2.32 7.39
C ASN A 120 -7.99 -1.49 6.16
N PHE A 121 -9.19 -0.91 6.16
CA PHE A 121 -9.68 -0.11 5.05
C PHE A 121 -10.03 1.31 5.50
N SER A 122 -9.42 2.30 4.85
CA SER A 122 -10.04 3.62 4.77
C SER A 122 -11.13 3.59 3.69
N HIS A 123 -11.86 4.68 3.52
CA HIS A 123 -12.92 4.72 2.52
C HIS A 123 -13.08 6.09 1.89
N ILE A 124 -13.69 6.13 0.71
CA ILE A 124 -14.05 7.35 0.00
C ILE A 124 -15.31 7.14 -0.84
N GLY A 125 -16.23 8.08 -0.74
CA GLY A 125 -17.41 8.15 -1.60
C GLY A 125 -17.03 8.56 -3.01
N TYR A 126 -17.66 7.92 -3.97
CA TYR A 126 -17.56 8.24 -5.37
C TYR A 126 -18.95 8.34 -5.99
N ASP A 127 -19.25 9.53 -6.51
CA ASP A 127 -20.47 9.79 -7.24
C ASP A 127 -20.20 9.61 -8.74
N ALA A 128 -20.69 8.50 -9.30
CA ALA A 128 -20.44 8.12 -10.68
C ALA A 128 -21.11 9.06 -11.70
N ASP A 129 -22.23 9.68 -11.33
CA ASP A 129 -22.98 10.59 -12.21
C ASP A 129 -22.22 11.90 -12.41
N THR A 130 -21.57 12.39 -11.34
CA THR A 130 -20.79 13.64 -11.37
C THR A 130 -19.29 13.42 -11.54
N GLY A 131 -18.80 12.18 -11.40
CA GLY A 131 -17.38 11.85 -11.38
C GLY A 131 -16.64 12.38 -10.15
N SER A 132 -17.36 12.72 -9.07
CA SER A 132 -16.81 13.38 -7.89
C SER A 132 -16.41 12.40 -6.79
N PHE A 133 -15.22 12.59 -6.22
CA PHE A 133 -14.74 11.92 -5.03
C PHE A 133 -15.07 12.70 -3.75
N GLY A 134 -15.08 12.01 -2.62
CA GLY A 134 -15.33 12.61 -1.32
C GLY A 134 -16.82 12.79 -1.00
N VAL A 135 -17.71 12.38 -1.90
CA VAL A 135 -19.17 12.51 -1.80
C VAL A 135 -19.86 11.31 -2.43
N MET A 136 -21.07 10.99 -1.96
CA MET A 136 -21.94 9.99 -2.58
C MET A 136 -23.39 10.14 -2.13
N VAL A 137 -24.31 9.55 -2.90
CA VAL A 137 -25.73 9.42 -2.53
C VAL A 137 -25.94 8.16 -1.68
N ARG A 138 -26.44 8.33 -0.47
CA ARG A 138 -26.69 7.24 0.50
C ARG A 138 -28.04 6.58 0.27
N TYR A 139 -28.22 5.34 0.75
CA TYR A 139 -29.52 4.65 0.72
C TYR A 139 -30.63 5.50 1.33
N GLY A 140 -31.73 5.69 0.59
CA GLY A 140 -32.88 6.46 1.04
C GLY A 140 -32.71 7.99 0.99
N HIS A 141 -31.63 8.49 0.39
CA HIS A 141 -31.39 9.92 0.21
C HIS A 141 -31.37 10.31 -1.27
N GLU A 142 -31.82 11.53 -1.58
CA GLU A 142 -31.80 12.10 -2.95
C GLU A 142 -30.56 12.97 -3.21
N LYS A 143 -29.88 13.43 -2.15
CA LYS A 143 -28.73 14.34 -2.24
C LYS A 143 -27.47 13.64 -1.79
N SER A 144 -26.36 14.00 -2.42
CA SER A 144 -25.04 13.53 -2.03
C SER A 144 -24.62 14.14 -0.69
N SER A 145 -23.77 13.41 0.03
CA SER A 145 -23.18 13.82 1.30
C SER A 145 -21.72 13.40 1.38
N PRO A 146 -20.90 14.04 2.23
CA PRO A 146 -19.48 13.70 2.38
C PRO A 146 -19.24 12.23 2.78
N ALA A 147 -18.24 11.62 2.15
CA ALA A 147 -17.73 10.29 2.46
C ALA A 147 -16.27 10.18 1.95
N CYS A 148 -15.25 9.90 2.75
CA CYS A 148 -15.23 9.85 4.20
C CYS A 148 -15.49 11.23 4.82
N GLY A 149 -16.57 11.35 5.61
CA GLY A 149 -16.91 12.62 6.27
C GLY A 149 -15.81 13.14 7.19
N ALA A 150 -15.10 12.25 7.91
CA ALA A 150 -14.05 12.64 8.84
C ALA A 150 -12.79 13.16 8.14
N ILE A 151 -12.33 12.47 7.08
CA ILE A 151 -11.17 12.91 6.29
C ILE A 151 -11.50 14.22 5.58
N LYS A 152 -12.68 14.30 4.93
CA LYS A 152 -13.10 15.52 4.23
C LYS A 152 -13.18 16.71 5.20
N PHE A 153 -13.82 16.54 6.35
CA PHE A 153 -13.91 17.58 7.38
C PHE A 153 -12.53 18.06 7.86
N CYS A 154 -11.60 17.13 8.11
CA CYS A 154 -10.24 17.49 8.52
C CYS A 154 -9.51 18.24 7.41
N TYR A 155 -9.62 17.77 6.16
CA TYR A 155 -9.01 18.40 5.00
C TYR A 155 -9.56 19.81 4.76
N ASP A 156 -10.88 19.99 4.74
CA ASP A 156 -11.52 21.29 4.54
C ASP A 156 -11.04 22.32 5.60
N LYS A 157 -10.91 21.91 6.87
CA LYS A 157 -10.33 22.76 7.92
C LYS A 157 -8.86 23.10 7.68
N VAL A 158 -8.06 22.12 7.23
CA VAL A 158 -6.64 22.35 6.90
C VAL A 158 -6.51 23.34 5.74
N ALA A 159 -7.30 23.15 4.68
CA ALA A 159 -7.32 24.02 3.50
C ALA A 159 -7.77 25.45 3.86
N ALA A 160 -8.73 25.59 4.77
CA ALA A 160 -9.19 26.88 5.27
C ALA A 160 -8.25 27.54 6.30
N GLY A 161 -7.16 26.87 6.71
CA GLY A 161 -6.27 27.37 7.78
C GLY A 161 -6.95 27.45 9.15
N ALA A 162 -8.03 26.69 9.37
CA ALA A 162 -8.85 26.75 10.57
C ALA A 162 -8.23 25.99 11.75
N ASP A 163 -8.74 26.27 12.95
CA ASP A 163 -8.32 25.58 14.18
C ASP A 163 -8.70 24.08 14.17
N PRO A 164 -7.88 23.24 14.83
CA PRO A 164 -8.17 21.82 15.00
C PRO A 164 -9.53 21.60 15.68
N PRO A 165 -10.21 20.47 15.42
CA PRO A 165 -11.44 20.12 16.12
C PRO A 165 -11.20 19.89 17.62
N GLY A 166 -12.27 20.01 18.41
CA GLY A 166 -12.23 19.82 19.86
C GLY A 166 -12.12 18.35 20.29
N ASP A 167 -12.72 17.43 19.52
CA ASP A 167 -12.64 15.99 19.75
C ASP A 167 -11.19 15.47 19.60
N ALA A 168 -10.73 14.63 20.52
CA ALA A 168 -9.33 14.22 20.61
C ALA A 168 -8.89 13.32 19.43
N ASP A 169 -9.77 12.44 18.96
CA ASP A 169 -9.46 11.51 17.88
C ASP A 169 -9.51 12.23 16.53
N LEU A 170 -10.53 13.08 16.31
CA LEU A 170 -10.57 13.96 15.14
C LEU A 170 -9.40 14.94 15.12
N LYS A 171 -8.94 15.42 16.29
CA LYS A 171 -7.76 16.29 16.37
C LYS A 171 -6.48 15.56 15.99
N SER A 172 -6.41 14.26 16.28
CA SER A 172 -5.30 13.41 15.85
C SER A 172 -5.33 13.19 14.33
N LEU A 173 -6.52 12.90 13.78
CA LEU A 173 -6.71 12.78 12.32
C LEU A 173 -6.37 14.09 11.61
N PHE A 174 -6.85 15.22 12.13
CA PHE A 174 -6.55 16.55 11.61
C PHE A 174 -5.05 16.82 11.54
N LYS A 175 -4.29 16.46 12.58
CA LYS A 175 -2.83 16.63 12.58
C LYS A 175 -2.15 15.76 11.52
N HIS A 176 -2.61 14.53 11.35
CA HIS A 176 -2.11 13.63 10.31
C HIS A 176 -2.41 14.16 8.92
N VAL A 177 -3.67 14.54 8.65
CA VAL A 177 -4.09 15.16 7.39
C VAL A 177 -3.29 16.44 7.11
N LYS A 178 -3.08 17.31 8.11
CA LYS A 178 -2.26 18.52 7.97
C LYS A 178 -0.82 18.21 7.57
N LYS A 179 -0.21 17.16 8.14
CA LYS A 179 1.13 16.70 7.79
C LYS A 179 1.17 16.20 6.35
N VAL A 180 0.18 15.40 5.96
CA VAL A 180 0.03 14.84 4.60
C VAL A 180 -0.11 15.96 3.56
N VAL A 181 -1.06 16.89 3.76
CA VAL A 181 -1.27 18.03 2.85
C VAL A 181 0.01 18.84 2.67
N LYS A 182 0.72 19.14 3.77
CA LYS A 182 2.00 19.86 3.72
C LYS A 182 3.10 19.07 3.00
N LYS A 183 3.25 17.78 3.32
CA LYS A 183 4.31 16.90 2.78
C LYS A 183 4.16 16.72 1.27
N TYR A 184 2.94 16.52 0.80
CA TYR A 184 2.63 16.22 -0.60
C TYR A 184 2.18 17.45 -1.40
N LYS A 185 2.14 18.64 -0.78
CA LYS A 185 1.74 19.92 -1.39
C LYS A 185 0.38 19.83 -2.08
N ILE A 186 -0.58 19.17 -1.42
CA ILE A 186 -1.92 18.96 -1.97
C ILE A 186 -2.65 20.31 -1.97
N THR A 187 -3.26 20.65 -3.09
CA THR A 187 -4.08 21.85 -3.29
C THR A 187 -5.49 21.46 -3.70
N ALA A 188 -6.44 22.39 -3.58
CA ALA A 188 -7.80 22.15 -4.01
C ALA A 188 -7.86 21.77 -5.50
N GLU A 189 -8.68 20.78 -5.82
CA GLU A 189 -8.91 20.30 -7.18
C GLU A 189 -10.42 20.11 -7.42
N ASP A 190 -10.83 20.16 -8.68
CA ASP A 190 -12.21 19.87 -9.07
C ASP A 190 -12.55 18.40 -8.80
N ASN A 191 -13.85 18.10 -8.66
CA ASN A 191 -14.37 16.75 -8.50
C ASN A 191 -13.76 15.95 -7.33
N GLY A 192 -13.19 16.61 -6.32
CA GLY A 192 -12.68 15.97 -5.10
C GLY A 192 -11.41 15.13 -5.28
N TYR A 193 -10.63 15.34 -6.34
CA TYR A 193 -9.35 14.63 -6.54
C TYR A 193 -8.34 14.92 -5.43
N ASP A 194 -8.40 16.11 -4.85
CA ASP A 194 -7.64 16.49 -3.68
C ASP A 194 -8.03 15.66 -2.45
N VAL A 195 -9.32 15.40 -2.23
CA VAL A 195 -9.82 14.52 -1.16
C VAL A 195 -9.35 13.08 -1.38
N LEU A 196 -9.40 12.59 -2.63
CA LEU A 196 -8.85 11.28 -2.99
C LEU A 196 -7.35 11.19 -2.69
N GLU A 197 -6.56 12.17 -3.12
CA GLU A 197 -5.11 12.20 -2.89
C GLU A 197 -4.82 12.27 -1.38
N VAL A 198 -5.54 13.09 -0.61
CA VAL A 198 -5.40 13.14 0.86
C VAL A 198 -5.70 11.78 1.48
N THR A 199 -6.77 11.11 1.05
CA THR A 199 -7.17 9.80 1.58
C THR A 199 -6.12 8.75 1.30
N LEU A 200 -5.66 8.66 0.04
CA LEU A 200 -4.59 7.76 -0.39
C LEU A 200 -3.30 8.02 0.40
N ARG A 201 -2.84 9.26 0.46
CA ARG A 201 -1.58 9.61 1.12
C ARG A 201 -1.64 9.46 2.63
N ALA A 202 -2.78 9.75 3.26
CA ALA A 202 -2.99 9.51 4.67
C ALA A 202 -2.91 8.02 5.01
N PHE A 203 -3.48 7.16 4.16
CA PHE A 203 -3.36 5.72 4.29
C PHE A 203 -1.92 5.25 4.08
N TYR A 204 -1.26 5.65 2.99
CA TYR A 204 0.13 5.24 2.72
C TYR A 204 1.10 5.67 3.82
N ASP A 205 0.99 6.90 4.33
CA ASP A 205 1.89 7.43 5.35
C ASP A 205 1.78 6.68 6.70
N GLN A 206 0.68 5.95 6.93
CA GLN A 206 0.51 5.16 8.15
C GLN A 206 1.26 3.81 8.10
N ILE A 207 1.48 3.25 6.90
CA ILE A 207 1.91 1.87 6.70
C ILE A 207 3.23 1.55 7.42
N PRO A 208 4.28 2.39 7.35
CA PRO A 208 5.54 2.09 8.04
C PRO A 208 5.36 1.97 9.56
N TRP A 209 4.57 2.89 10.14
CA TRP A 209 4.31 2.88 11.58
C TRP A 209 3.46 1.66 11.98
N VAL A 210 2.39 1.37 11.24
CA VAL A 210 1.56 0.17 11.49
C VAL A 210 2.39 -1.11 11.38
N THR A 211 3.27 -1.20 10.38
CA THR A 211 4.15 -2.37 10.21
C THR A 211 5.04 -2.57 11.43
N GLU A 212 5.67 -1.50 11.93
CA GLU A 212 6.48 -1.55 13.16
C GLU A 212 5.66 -2.03 14.37
N GLN A 213 4.42 -1.54 14.52
CA GLN A 213 3.55 -1.96 15.61
C GLN A 213 3.14 -3.44 15.50
N LEU A 214 2.85 -3.92 14.29
CA LEU A 214 2.48 -5.31 14.07
C LEU A 214 3.68 -6.27 14.24
N VAL A 215 4.90 -5.82 13.91
CA VAL A 215 6.13 -6.56 14.23
C VAL A 215 6.28 -6.72 15.74
N HIS A 216 6.09 -5.64 16.49
CA HIS A 216 6.12 -5.68 17.95
C HIS A 216 5.08 -6.66 18.51
N LEU A 217 3.83 -6.58 18.04
CA LEU A 217 2.76 -7.50 18.43
C LEU A 217 3.11 -8.97 18.12
N ALA A 218 3.62 -9.25 16.93
CA ALA A 218 3.99 -10.60 16.50
C ALA A 218 5.06 -11.21 17.41
N GLN A 219 6.07 -10.42 17.76
CA GLN A 219 7.17 -10.85 18.64
C GLN A 219 6.73 -11.01 20.10
N GLU A 220 5.97 -10.05 20.62
CA GLU A 220 5.51 -10.02 22.01
C GLU A 220 4.55 -11.18 22.31
N ASP A 221 3.54 -11.39 21.47
CA ASP A 221 2.53 -12.44 21.66
C ASP A 221 2.89 -13.78 21.00
N LYS A 222 4.04 -13.84 20.31
CA LYS A 222 4.56 -15.02 19.60
C LYS A 222 3.57 -15.58 18.58
N ILE A 223 2.92 -14.68 17.84
CA ILE A 223 1.94 -14.97 16.79
C ILE A 223 2.44 -14.47 15.43
N SER A 224 1.88 -14.98 14.35
CA SER A 224 2.07 -14.39 13.02
C SER A 224 0.94 -13.42 12.69
N VAL A 225 1.16 -12.48 11.78
CA VAL A 225 0.16 -11.49 11.36
C VAL A 225 0.10 -11.45 9.84
N LEU A 226 -1.07 -11.73 9.26
CA LEU A 226 -1.38 -11.39 7.89
C LEU A 226 -2.17 -10.08 7.89
N TYR A 227 -1.64 -9.06 7.25
CA TYR A 227 -2.28 -7.75 7.13
C TYR A 227 -2.59 -7.46 5.67
N MET A 228 -3.80 -6.94 5.41
CA MET A 228 -4.22 -6.40 4.13
C MET A 228 -4.84 -5.02 4.33
N GLY A 229 -4.30 -4.02 3.65
CA GLY A 229 -4.69 -2.63 3.75
C GLY A 229 -5.13 -2.06 2.41
N GLY A 230 -6.12 -1.17 2.44
CA GLY A 230 -6.64 -0.56 1.22
C GLY A 230 -7.64 0.58 1.45
N ILE A 231 -8.28 0.99 0.34
CA ILE A 231 -9.34 1.98 0.31
C ILE A 231 -10.61 1.33 -0.25
N GLU A 232 -11.69 1.39 0.50
CA GLU A 232 -13.05 1.15 0.04
C GLU A 232 -13.54 2.36 -0.78
N VAL A 233 -14.07 2.10 -1.96
CA VAL A 233 -14.71 3.08 -2.84
C VAL A 233 -16.21 2.84 -2.76
N ASP A 234 -16.88 3.71 -2.03
CA ASP A 234 -18.33 3.65 -1.81
C ASP A 234 -19.04 4.35 -2.97
N TYR A 235 -19.81 3.59 -3.76
CA TYR A 235 -20.54 4.16 -4.89
C TYR A 235 -21.91 4.71 -4.46
N SER A 236 -22.36 5.77 -5.14
CA SER A 236 -23.73 6.29 -4.97
C SER A 236 -24.78 5.19 -5.16
N LYS A 237 -25.69 5.04 -4.18
CA LYS A 237 -26.64 3.92 -4.08
C LYS A 237 -27.89 4.04 -4.97
N ASN A 238 -28.02 5.17 -5.67
CA ASN A 238 -29.07 5.44 -6.66
C ASN A 238 -28.71 4.97 -8.09
N CYS A 239 -27.49 4.51 -8.32
CA CYS A 239 -26.98 4.18 -9.66
C CYS A 239 -27.09 2.65 -9.91
N GLU A 240 -27.93 2.22 -10.86
CA GLU A 240 -28.20 0.80 -11.15
C GLU A 240 -27.05 0.10 -11.89
N GLU A 241 -26.26 0.81 -12.71
CA GLU A 241 -25.26 0.20 -13.62
C GLU A 241 -23.88 -0.09 -13.00
N LEU A 242 -23.56 0.47 -11.83
CA LEU A 242 -22.25 0.34 -11.15
C LEU A 242 -22.37 -0.17 -9.70
N GLY A 243 -23.54 -0.71 -9.33
CA GLY A 243 -24.06 -0.92 -7.98
C GLY A 243 -23.33 -1.88 -7.03
N SER A 244 -22.01 -1.80 -6.88
CA SER A 244 -21.31 -2.42 -5.75
C SER A 244 -20.08 -1.62 -5.35
N ASP A 245 -19.88 -1.46 -4.05
CA ASP A 245 -18.66 -0.89 -3.50
C ASP A 245 -17.44 -1.68 -3.97
N ARG A 246 -16.32 -0.98 -4.17
CA ARG A 246 -15.10 -1.57 -4.72
C ARG A 246 -13.92 -1.36 -3.78
N MET A 247 -12.91 -2.20 -3.90
CA MET A 247 -11.77 -2.18 -2.99
C MET A 247 -10.49 -1.94 -3.78
N VAL A 248 -9.71 -0.94 -3.39
CA VAL A 248 -8.36 -0.72 -3.90
C VAL A 248 -7.38 -1.20 -2.83
N ILE A 249 -6.72 -2.33 -3.08
CA ILE A 249 -5.72 -2.87 -2.16
C ILE A 249 -4.41 -2.12 -2.37
N LEU A 250 -3.85 -1.60 -1.28
CA LEU A 250 -2.65 -0.77 -1.28
C LEU A 250 -1.45 -1.47 -0.67
N ASN A 251 -1.66 -2.39 0.28
CA ASN A 251 -0.58 -3.16 0.86
C ASN A 251 -1.04 -4.48 1.49
N ARG A 252 -0.26 -5.52 1.28
CA ARG A 252 -0.36 -6.81 1.95
C ARG A 252 1.01 -7.18 2.51
N LEU A 253 1.01 -7.64 3.74
CA LEU A 253 2.22 -8.12 4.39
C LEU A 253 1.92 -9.29 5.31
N TYR A 254 2.87 -10.21 5.39
CA TYR A 254 2.89 -11.28 6.37
C TYR A 254 4.07 -11.05 7.30
N ILE A 255 3.82 -11.15 8.60
CA ILE A 255 4.83 -11.03 9.65
C ILE A 255 4.85 -12.36 10.40
N ASP A 256 5.99 -13.03 10.42
CA ASP A 256 6.12 -14.23 11.23
C ASP A 256 6.32 -13.90 12.72
N LYS A 257 6.17 -14.89 13.59
CA LYS A 257 6.39 -14.76 15.05
C LYS A 257 7.79 -14.29 15.47
N THR A 258 8.76 -14.25 14.56
CA THR A 258 10.11 -13.69 14.83
C THR A 258 10.19 -12.21 14.51
N GLY A 259 9.16 -11.65 13.86
CA GLY A 259 9.10 -10.27 13.38
C GLY A 259 9.61 -10.10 11.95
N LYS A 260 9.91 -11.19 11.23
CA LYS A 260 10.33 -11.10 9.82
C LYS A 260 9.13 -10.71 8.97
N VAL A 261 9.30 -9.67 8.16
CA VAL A 261 8.25 -9.13 7.28
C VAL A 261 8.43 -9.63 5.84
N GLU A 262 7.38 -10.20 5.27
CA GLU A 262 7.21 -10.50 3.84
C GLU A 262 6.14 -9.55 3.26
N THR A 263 6.54 -8.61 2.39
CA THR A 263 5.60 -7.70 1.71
C THR A 263 5.24 -8.25 0.33
N MET A 264 3.94 -8.32 -0.01
CA MET A 264 3.48 -8.86 -1.30
C MET A 264 3.22 -7.78 -2.35
N ASP A 265 2.89 -6.55 -1.92
CA ASP A 265 2.57 -5.45 -2.84
C ASP A 265 3.68 -4.38 -2.86
N LYS A 266 4.95 -4.80 -2.76
CA LYS A 266 6.06 -3.85 -2.79
C LYS A 266 6.06 -3.13 -4.15
N MET A 267 6.03 -1.80 -4.15
CA MET A 267 6.31 -1.02 -5.36
C MET A 267 7.81 -1.09 -5.63
N LEU A 268 8.18 -1.33 -6.88
CA LEU A 268 9.58 -1.33 -7.28
C LEU A 268 10.16 0.07 -7.10
N THR A 269 11.15 0.22 -6.23
CA THR A 269 11.84 1.49 -6.01
C THR A 269 12.97 1.65 -7.02
N VAL A 270 12.94 2.73 -7.81
CA VAL A 270 13.92 3.00 -8.85
C VAL A 270 14.59 4.35 -8.59
N LEU A 271 15.92 4.34 -8.52
CA LEU A 271 16.73 5.55 -8.54
C LEU A 271 17.24 5.80 -9.95
N ILE A 272 17.10 7.03 -10.46
CA ILE A 272 17.70 7.47 -11.73
C ILE A 272 18.79 8.50 -11.42
N VAL A 273 19.99 8.28 -11.95
CA VAL A 273 21.13 9.19 -11.82
C VAL A 273 21.62 9.55 -13.22
N ASP A 274 21.40 10.78 -13.64
CA ASP A 274 21.82 11.27 -14.96
C ASP A 274 21.95 12.79 -14.86
N ASP A 275 23.10 13.32 -15.27
CA ASP A 275 23.41 14.76 -15.21
C ASP A 275 22.69 15.56 -16.30
N GLU A 276 22.02 14.90 -17.25
CA GLU A 276 21.11 15.52 -18.20
C GLU A 276 19.66 15.55 -17.65
N PRO A 277 19.11 16.73 -17.27
CA PRO A 277 17.77 16.83 -16.66
C PRO A 277 16.64 16.26 -17.53
N ILE A 278 16.86 16.20 -18.85
CA ILE A 278 15.88 15.67 -19.80
C ILE A 278 15.65 14.17 -19.64
N VAL A 279 16.64 13.41 -19.18
CA VAL A 279 16.54 11.96 -19.00
C VAL A 279 15.57 11.65 -17.87
N GLY A 280 15.77 12.26 -16.70
CA GLY A 280 14.85 12.16 -15.57
C GLY A 280 13.42 12.56 -15.93
N LYS A 281 13.24 13.72 -16.62
CA LYS A 281 11.93 14.21 -17.05
C LYS A 281 11.17 13.25 -17.96
N ARG A 282 11.89 12.48 -18.80
CA ARG A 282 11.28 11.49 -19.70
C ARG A 282 10.99 10.16 -19.01
N LEU A 283 11.91 9.70 -18.16
CA LEU A 283 11.86 8.36 -17.59
C LEU A 283 10.94 8.25 -16.39
N LYS A 284 10.92 9.23 -15.49
CA LYS A 284 10.09 9.15 -14.28
C LYS A 284 8.60 8.96 -14.57
N PRO A 285 7.96 9.75 -15.46
CA PRO A 285 6.55 9.51 -15.81
C PRO A 285 6.31 8.14 -16.45
N ALA A 286 7.30 7.60 -17.16
CA ALA A 286 7.21 6.31 -17.83
C ALA A 286 7.23 5.14 -16.83
N LEU A 287 8.07 5.22 -15.80
CA LEU A 287 8.24 4.22 -14.75
C LEU A 287 7.17 4.33 -13.65
N GLU A 288 6.76 5.56 -13.27
CA GLU A 288 5.65 5.76 -12.33
C GLU A 288 4.34 5.19 -12.87
N LYS A 289 4.13 5.25 -14.20
CA LYS A 289 3.00 4.58 -14.87
C LYS A 289 3.03 3.06 -14.74
N MET A 290 4.21 2.44 -14.63
CA MET A 290 4.37 1.01 -14.39
C MET A 290 4.10 0.62 -12.92
N GLY A 291 3.91 1.61 -12.03
CA GLY A 291 3.73 1.38 -10.60
C GLY A 291 5.04 1.41 -9.80
N CYS A 292 6.12 1.95 -10.37
CA CYS A 292 7.38 2.14 -9.65
C CYS A 292 7.36 3.42 -8.80
N GLU A 293 8.06 3.41 -7.66
CA GLU A 293 8.41 4.62 -6.92
C GLU A 293 9.76 5.13 -7.44
N VAL A 294 9.81 6.36 -7.99
CA VAL A 294 10.99 6.86 -8.71
C VAL A 294 11.58 8.11 -8.05
N GLU A 295 12.86 8.03 -7.68
CA GLU A 295 13.71 9.16 -7.29
C GLU A 295 14.69 9.50 -8.42
N ILE A 296 14.97 10.79 -8.65
CA ILE A 296 15.92 11.25 -9.67
C ILE A 296 16.95 12.16 -9.01
N PHE A 297 18.22 11.99 -9.39
CA PHE A 297 19.31 12.88 -9.02
C PHE A 297 20.08 13.30 -10.26
N GLU A 298 20.19 14.61 -10.46
CA GLU A 298 21.03 15.22 -11.51
C GLU A 298 22.49 15.36 -11.05
N ASN A 299 22.72 15.37 -9.73
CA ASN A 299 24.06 15.39 -9.15
C ASN A 299 24.41 13.98 -8.62
N PRO A 300 25.42 13.30 -9.21
CA PRO A 300 25.73 11.93 -8.83
C PRO A 300 26.28 11.80 -7.41
N ARG A 301 26.93 12.82 -6.84
CA ARG A 301 27.36 12.81 -5.43
C ARG A 301 26.19 12.79 -4.46
N LEU A 302 25.15 13.58 -4.73
CA LEU A 302 23.92 13.54 -3.94
C LEU A 302 23.22 12.19 -4.08
N ALA A 303 23.29 11.56 -5.26
CA ALA A 303 22.78 10.21 -5.45
C ALA A 303 23.54 9.18 -4.60
N LEU A 304 24.87 9.25 -4.53
CA LEU A 304 25.67 8.36 -3.66
C LEU A 304 25.29 8.51 -2.18
N VAL A 305 25.12 9.75 -1.69
CA VAL A 305 24.62 9.99 -0.31
C VAL A 305 23.26 9.33 -0.12
N ARG A 306 22.35 9.52 -1.08
CA ARG A 306 21.00 8.93 -1.03
C ARG A 306 21.03 7.40 -1.03
N ILE A 307 21.89 6.80 -1.85
CA ILE A 307 22.12 5.35 -1.90
C ILE A 307 22.60 4.85 -0.55
N MET A 308 23.36 5.61 0.23
CA MET A 308 23.76 5.21 1.58
C MET A 308 22.59 5.30 2.59
N GLU A 309 21.68 6.26 2.44
CA GLU A 309 20.54 6.45 3.34
C GLU A 309 19.35 5.50 3.08
N LYS A 310 19.10 5.13 1.82
CA LYS A 310 17.97 4.26 1.41
C LYS A 310 18.46 3.17 0.47
N GLU A 311 17.90 1.98 0.60
CA GLU A 311 18.07 0.92 -0.40
C GLU A 311 17.05 1.08 -1.52
N PHE A 312 17.50 0.90 -2.76
CA PHE A 312 16.66 0.87 -3.95
C PHE A 312 16.61 -0.55 -4.52
N ASP A 313 15.51 -0.91 -5.16
CA ASP A 313 15.40 -2.19 -5.87
C ASP A 313 16.19 -2.13 -7.18
N VAL A 314 16.09 -1.01 -7.92
CA VAL A 314 16.85 -0.76 -9.14
C VAL A 314 17.51 0.63 -9.11
N VAL A 315 18.77 0.70 -9.54
CA VAL A 315 19.48 1.96 -9.82
C VAL A 315 19.75 2.02 -11.31
N VAL A 316 19.32 3.09 -11.95
CA VAL A 316 19.58 3.40 -13.36
C VAL A 316 20.53 4.57 -13.39
N THR A 317 21.70 4.43 -14.01
CA THR A 317 22.70 5.52 -14.03
C THR A 317 23.35 5.65 -15.40
N ASP A 318 23.63 6.88 -15.84
CA ASP A 318 24.53 7.08 -16.98
C ASP A 318 25.94 6.61 -16.60
N ILE A 319 26.63 5.96 -17.53
CA ILE A 319 28.04 5.59 -17.37
C ILE A 319 28.91 6.84 -17.33
N ARG A 320 28.60 7.87 -18.12
CA ARG A 320 29.40 9.09 -18.21
C ARG A 320 28.63 10.24 -17.56
N MET A 321 29.12 10.69 -16.41
CA MET A 321 28.61 11.88 -15.73
C MET A 321 29.80 12.69 -15.20
N ASP A 322 29.58 13.99 -15.01
CA ASP A 322 30.58 14.85 -14.35
C ASP A 322 30.77 14.47 -12.86
N GLU A 323 32.00 14.63 -12.38
CA GLU A 323 32.46 14.34 -11.01
C GLU A 323 32.52 12.86 -10.57
N VAL A 324 31.49 12.07 -10.86
CA VAL A 324 31.35 10.66 -10.45
C VAL A 324 30.75 9.89 -11.62
N ASP A 325 31.42 8.83 -12.07
CA ASP A 325 30.93 8.04 -13.20
C ASP A 325 29.97 6.91 -12.78
N GLY A 326 29.23 6.35 -13.73
CA GLY A 326 28.23 5.30 -13.43
C GLY A 326 28.85 3.97 -12.97
N LEU A 327 30.13 3.73 -13.21
CA LEU A 327 30.82 2.54 -12.69
C LEU A 327 31.13 2.70 -11.20
N GLU A 328 31.46 3.91 -10.74
CA GLU A 328 31.60 4.22 -9.31
C GLU A 328 30.26 4.09 -8.57
N VAL A 329 29.15 4.50 -9.20
CA VAL A 329 27.79 4.25 -8.68
C VAL A 329 27.52 2.76 -8.56
N LEU A 330 27.83 1.97 -9.60
CA LEU A 330 27.70 0.51 -9.59
C LEU A 330 28.48 -0.12 -8.43
N GLU A 331 29.76 0.22 -8.28
CA GLU A 331 30.60 -0.31 -7.21
C GLU A 331 30.06 0.03 -5.82
N THR A 332 29.61 1.28 -5.62
CA THR A 332 29.02 1.72 -4.35
C THR A 332 27.75 0.95 -4.03
N VAL A 333 26.85 0.79 -5.00
CA VAL A 333 25.62 0.01 -4.82
C VAL A 333 25.93 -1.44 -4.51
N ARG A 334 26.85 -2.07 -5.25
CA ARG A 334 27.25 -3.46 -5.03
C ARG A 334 27.90 -3.69 -3.67
N ALA A 335 28.69 -2.75 -3.19
CA ALA A 335 29.29 -2.81 -1.86
C ALA A 335 28.24 -2.70 -0.73
N LYS A 336 27.14 -1.95 -0.97
CA LYS A 336 26.05 -1.79 -0.01
C LYS A 336 25.05 -2.94 -0.03
N SER A 337 24.57 -3.34 -1.21
CA SER A 337 23.49 -4.31 -1.35
C SER A 337 23.66 -5.16 -2.60
N GLU A 338 23.85 -6.47 -2.41
CA GLU A 338 23.89 -7.42 -3.52
C GLU A 338 22.52 -7.63 -4.19
N ARG A 339 21.44 -7.24 -3.49
CA ARG A 339 20.06 -7.33 -3.97
C ARG A 339 19.80 -6.30 -5.06
N THR A 340 20.23 -5.04 -4.88
CA THR A 340 19.94 -3.95 -5.82
C THR A 340 20.47 -4.24 -7.23
N LYS A 341 19.62 -4.07 -8.24
CA LYS A 341 20.01 -4.21 -9.65
C LYS A 341 20.47 -2.87 -10.20
N VAL A 342 21.64 -2.85 -10.85
CA VAL A 342 22.18 -1.63 -11.47
C VAL A 342 22.08 -1.75 -12.98
N VAL A 343 21.35 -0.82 -13.61
CA VAL A 343 21.19 -0.70 -15.05
C VAL A 343 21.98 0.51 -15.53
N LEU A 344 22.90 0.30 -16.45
CA LEU A 344 23.73 1.38 -16.98
C LEU A 344 23.15 1.94 -18.27
N ILE A 345 23.09 3.26 -18.40
CA ILE A 345 22.76 3.95 -19.64
C ILE A 345 24.08 4.42 -20.28
N THR A 346 24.27 4.25 -21.59
CA THR A 346 25.51 4.66 -22.25
C THR A 346 25.28 5.28 -23.63
N GLY A 347 25.87 6.45 -23.90
CA GLY A 347 25.92 7.03 -25.25
C GLY A 347 26.99 6.45 -26.18
N TYR A 348 27.96 5.71 -25.63
CA TYR A 348 29.03 5.06 -26.39
C TYR A 348 28.95 3.56 -26.16
N ALA A 349 28.45 2.82 -27.15
CA ALA A 349 28.45 1.36 -27.16
C ALA A 349 29.87 0.80 -27.39
N MET A 350 30.83 1.13 -26.53
CA MET A 350 32.10 0.41 -26.50
C MET A 350 31.86 -0.93 -25.81
N MET A 351 31.98 -2.03 -26.57
CA MET A 351 31.86 -3.39 -26.06
C MET A 351 32.72 -3.63 -24.80
N GLU A 352 33.88 -2.99 -24.72
CA GLU A 352 34.80 -3.13 -23.59
C GLU A 352 34.23 -2.57 -22.27
N LEU A 353 33.53 -1.43 -22.33
CA LEU A 353 32.95 -0.80 -21.14
C LEU A 353 31.72 -1.57 -20.65
N ALA A 354 30.91 -2.08 -21.59
CA ALA A 354 29.82 -2.99 -21.27
C ALA A 354 30.36 -4.29 -20.62
N ARG A 355 31.45 -4.86 -21.16
CA ARG A 355 32.10 -6.04 -20.56
C ARG A 355 32.55 -5.76 -19.11
N GLN A 356 33.24 -4.64 -18.89
CA GLN A 356 33.69 -4.24 -17.55
C GLN A 356 32.52 -4.04 -16.58
N ALA A 357 31.44 -3.39 -17.02
CA ALA A 357 30.25 -3.22 -16.21
C ALA A 357 29.64 -4.56 -15.78
N MET A 358 29.50 -5.50 -16.72
CA MET A 358 28.97 -6.83 -16.43
C MET A 358 29.88 -7.61 -15.46
N GLU A 359 31.20 -7.52 -15.62
CA GLU A 359 32.17 -8.13 -14.68
C GLU A 359 32.08 -7.56 -13.27
N LYS A 360 31.75 -6.25 -13.16
CA LYS A 360 31.50 -5.58 -11.87
C LYS A 360 30.11 -5.85 -11.30
N GLY A 361 29.29 -6.67 -11.97
CA GLY A 361 27.97 -7.08 -11.48
C GLY A 361 26.83 -6.13 -11.83
N ALA A 362 26.97 -5.34 -12.91
CA ALA A 362 25.82 -4.67 -13.51
C ALA A 362 24.76 -5.71 -13.91
N PHE A 363 23.49 -5.33 -13.75
CA PHE A 363 22.37 -6.19 -14.13
C PHE A 363 22.17 -6.20 -15.65
N ASP A 364 22.17 -5.01 -16.27
CA ASP A 364 22.02 -4.84 -17.72
C ASP A 364 22.52 -3.44 -18.13
N PHE A 365 22.55 -3.16 -19.44
CA PHE A 365 22.84 -1.83 -19.97
C PHE A 365 21.93 -1.45 -21.15
N ILE A 366 21.77 -0.15 -21.36
CA ILE A 366 20.94 0.44 -22.42
C ILE A 366 21.75 1.48 -23.17
N ALA A 367 21.80 1.36 -24.50
CA ALA A 367 22.48 2.33 -25.36
C ALA A 367 21.58 3.54 -25.67
N LYS A 368 22.11 4.77 -25.54
CA LYS A 368 21.49 6.00 -26.10
C LYS A 368 21.69 6.00 -27.64
N PRO A 369 20.71 6.46 -28.43
CA PRO A 369 19.37 6.84 -28.00
C PRO A 369 18.49 5.60 -27.75
N PHE A 370 17.73 5.62 -26.65
CA PHE A 370 16.74 4.60 -26.33
C PHE A 370 15.34 5.20 -26.25
N LYS A 371 14.33 4.36 -26.46
CA LYS A 371 12.93 4.70 -26.23
C LYS A 371 12.57 4.38 -24.78
N PRO A 372 11.56 5.05 -24.19
CA PRO A 372 11.08 4.71 -22.85
C PRO A 372 10.79 3.21 -22.69
N ASP A 373 10.23 2.55 -23.72
CA ASP A 373 9.93 1.10 -23.70
C ASP A 373 11.18 0.22 -23.54
N ASP A 374 12.34 0.64 -24.05
CA ASP A 374 13.59 -0.12 -23.89
C ASP A 374 13.98 -0.18 -22.39
N LEU A 375 13.86 0.96 -21.68
CA LEU A 375 14.07 0.98 -20.24
C LEU A 375 13.00 0.18 -19.51
N ARG A 376 11.72 0.29 -19.89
CA ARG A 376 10.64 -0.49 -19.25
C ARG A 376 10.95 -1.98 -19.29
N ASN A 377 11.38 -2.50 -20.43
CA ASN A 377 11.72 -3.91 -20.60
C ASN A 377 12.86 -4.36 -19.67
N VAL A 378 13.91 -3.54 -19.54
CA VAL A 378 15.04 -3.86 -18.64
C VAL A 378 14.61 -3.77 -17.17
N ILE A 379 13.81 -2.77 -16.80
CA ILE A 379 13.26 -2.63 -15.46
C ILE A 379 12.34 -3.81 -15.11
N MET A 380 11.50 -4.29 -16.05
CA MET A 380 10.66 -5.47 -15.83
C MET A 380 11.50 -6.72 -15.54
N LYS A 381 12.55 -6.98 -16.34
CA LYS A 381 13.48 -8.09 -16.08
C LYS A 381 14.16 -7.97 -14.72
N ALA A 382 14.60 -6.77 -14.36
CA ALA A 382 15.21 -6.51 -13.05
C ALA A 382 14.22 -6.82 -11.93
N ALA A 383 12.98 -6.36 -12.08
CA ALA A 383 11.91 -6.58 -11.12
C ALA A 383 11.54 -8.07 -10.98
N GLU A 384 11.41 -8.80 -12.08
CA GLU A 384 11.17 -10.25 -12.07
C GLU A 384 12.27 -10.99 -11.30
N SER A 385 13.54 -10.63 -11.54
CA SER A 385 14.68 -11.21 -10.82
C SER A 385 14.70 -10.91 -9.31
N LEU A 386 13.93 -9.90 -8.90
CA LEU A 386 13.74 -9.49 -7.51
C LEU A 386 12.42 -10.02 -6.91
N GLY A 387 11.65 -10.79 -7.67
CA GLY A 387 10.37 -11.37 -7.24
C GLY A 387 9.15 -10.46 -7.38
N PHE A 388 9.24 -9.36 -8.13
CA PHE A 388 8.09 -8.52 -8.46
C PHE A 388 7.39 -9.09 -9.70
N THR A 389 6.12 -9.46 -9.57
CA THR A 389 5.33 -10.06 -10.67
C THR A 389 4.20 -9.16 -11.20
N ASP A 390 3.91 -8.05 -10.52
CA ASP A 390 2.67 -7.28 -10.70
C ASP A 390 2.88 -5.89 -11.34
N LEU A 391 4.05 -5.66 -11.95
CA LEU A 391 4.32 -4.41 -12.68
C LEU A 391 3.56 -4.38 -14.01
N LYS A 392 3.05 -3.20 -14.39
CA LYS A 392 2.17 -3.00 -15.56
C LYS A 392 2.87 -2.49 -16.80
#